data_AF-A0A1I7Y7Q4-F1
#
_entry.id   AF-A0A1I7Y7Q4-F1
#
_cell.length_a   1.000
_cell.length_b   1.000
_cell.length_c   1.000
_cell.angle_alpha   90.00
_cell.angle_beta   90.00
_cell.angle_gamma   90.00
#
_symmetry.space_group_name_H-M   'P 1'
#
loop_
_entity.id
_entity.type
_entity.pdbx_description
1 polymer ?
#
loop_
_entity_poly.entity_id
_entity_poly.type
_entity_poly.pdbx_seq_one_letter_code
_entity_poly.pdbx_strand_id
1 'polypeptide(L)'
;MYLQVPHLHFFGVYVAKVTYLRHGESSFQDKFYRPWHMVTYYRILRFFADGSVLMLTSPEHPSTLVANLKNRRDAKSCEGILFGRYWNNGSSISMKLSQKISRKKARQHQVLNSKRLRGVVAPHELIEKNFFLELKFSERRGQANKFHGVLLWSKYEYSHVLVDGSLSKGDFHVVGDSQSYPPFHFSRVKSFAAPEGFDEVLC
;
A
#
# COMPACT_ATOMS: atom_id res chain seq x y z
N MET A 1 21.15 15.32 21.05
CA MET A 1 20.83 13.95 21.47
C MET A 1 19.82 13.35 20.48
N TYR A 2 20.26 12.53 19.53
CA TYR A 2 19.45 12.03 18.40
C TYR A 2 18.53 10.84 18.76
N LEU A 3 18.71 10.27 19.95
CA LEU A 3 17.99 9.10 20.46
C LEU A 3 16.56 9.41 20.95
N GLN A 4 16.22 10.68 21.16
CA GLN A 4 14.90 11.08 21.66
C GLN A 4 13.92 11.48 20.55
N VAL A 5 14.42 11.80 19.35
CA VAL A 5 13.58 12.21 18.23
C VAL A 5 13.15 10.97 17.47
N PRO A 6 11.84 10.76 17.25
CA PRO A 6 11.40 9.60 16.51
C PRO A 6 11.86 9.67 15.05
N HIS A 7 12.38 8.54 14.55
CA HIS A 7 12.98 8.45 13.24
C HIS A 7 12.55 7.17 12.51
N LEU A 8 12.63 7.23 11.18
CA LEU A 8 12.32 6.12 10.31
C LEU A 8 13.40 5.05 10.35
N HIS A 9 12.98 3.79 10.29
CA HIS A 9 13.88 2.67 10.08
C HIS A 9 13.94 2.28 8.59
N PHE A 10 15.17 2.15 8.06
CA PHE A 10 15.42 1.81 6.65
C PHE A 10 15.77 0.33 6.42
N PHE A 11 16.14 -0.40 7.47
CA PHE A 11 16.57 -1.81 7.41
C PHE A 11 15.40 -2.79 7.56
N GLY A 12 14.27 -2.47 6.97
CA GLY A 12 13.05 -3.27 7.12
C GLY A 12 11.88 -2.66 6.38
N VAL A 13 10.69 -3.07 6.78
CA VAL A 13 9.43 -2.60 6.22
C VAL A 13 8.45 -2.31 7.34
N TYR A 14 7.57 -1.35 7.10
CA TYR A 14 6.43 -1.06 7.97
C TYR A 14 5.21 -1.78 7.41
N VAL A 15 4.57 -2.62 8.22
CA VAL A 15 3.47 -3.50 7.79
C VAL A 15 2.22 -3.17 8.59
N ALA A 16 1.11 -2.98 7.89
CA ALA A 16 -0.23 -2.90 8.47
C ALA A 16 -1.08 -4.05 7.92
N LYS A 17 -1.54 -4.93 8.81
CA LYS A 17 -2.44 -6.03 8.49
C LYS A 17 -3.88 -5.55 8.62
N VAL A 18 -4.66 -5.69 7.56
CA VAL A 18 -6.09 -5.36 7.56
C VAL A 18 -6.87 -6.64 7.34
N THR A 19 -7.89 -6.84 8.15
CA THR A 19 -8.76 -8.00 8.05
C THR A 19 -10.21 -7.56 8.17
N TYR A 20 -11.03 -7.93 7.19
CA TYR A 20 -12.44 -7.59 7.15
C TYR A 20 -13.27 -8.79 6.72
N LEU A 21 -14.52 -8.79 7.18
CA LEU A 21 -15.52 -9.77 6.78
C LEU A 21 -16.26 -9.25 5.55
N ARG A 22 -16.30 -10.08 4.51
CA ARG A 22 -17.03 -9.82 3.27
C ARG A 22 -18.14 -10.84 3.12
N HIS A 23 -19.34 -10.37 2.79
CA HIS A 23 -20.41 -11.26 2.35
C HIS A 23 -20.05 -11.92 1.02
N GLY A 24 -20.18 -13.25 0.96
CA GLY A 24 -20.10 -13.97 -0.30
C GLY A 24 -21.34 -13.76 -1.14
N GLU A 25 -21.28 -14.20 -2.39
CA GLU A 25 -22.41 -14.10 -3.31
C GLU A 25 -23.55 -14.99 -2.81
N SER A 26 -24.75 -14.41 -2.66
CA SER A 26 -25.94 -15.18 -2.32
C SER A 26 -26.35 -16.01 -3.52
N SER A 27 -26.48 -17.32 -3.34
CA SER A 27 -26.93 -18.19 -4.43
C SER A 27 -28.35 -17.82 -4.86
N PHE A 28 -28.58 -17.74 -6.18
CA PHE A 28 -29.90 -17.39 -6.73
C PHE A 28 -31.00 -18.39 -6.33
N GLN A 29 -30.65 -19.67 -6.17
CA GLN A 29 -31.57 -20.75 -5.83
C GLN A 29 -31.73 -20.99 -4.33
N ASP A 30 -30.73 -20.66 -3.51
CA ASP A 30 -30.74 -20.92 -2.07
C ASP A 30 -30.66 -19.61 -1.27
N LYS A 31 -31.82 -19.18 -0.75
CA LYS A 31 -31.96 -17.96 0.06
C LYS A 31 -31.36 -18.08 1.47
N PHE A 32 -31.05 -19.30 1.92
CA PHE A 32 -30.48 -19.56 3.25
C PHE A 32 -28.95 -19.63 3.22
N TYR A 33 -28.35 -19.86 2.05
CA TYR A 33 -26.91 -19.84 1.87
C TYR A 33 -26.35 -18.41 1.86
N ARG A 34 -25.78 -17.99 3.01
CA ARG A 34 -25.16 -16.67 3.20
C ARG A 34 -23.70 -16.84 3.67
N PRO A 35 -22.79 -17.22 2.77
CA PRO A 35 -21.39 -17.41 3.14
C PRO A 35 -20.75 -16.08 3.57
N TRP A 36 -19.83 -16.16 4.53
CA TRP A 36 -18.98 -15.06 4.96
C TRP A 36 -17.53 -15.42 4.68
N HIS A 37 -16.79 -14.46 4.12
CA HIS A 37 -15.37 -14.59 3.83
C HIS A 37 -14.57 -13.67 4.73
N MET A 38 -13.57 -14.22 5.41
CA MET A 38 -12.56 -13.42 6.11
C MET A 38 -11.44 -13.08 5.13
N VAL A 39 -11.35 -11.81 4.74
CA VAL A 39 -10.35 -11.33 3.78
C VAL A 39 -9.27 -10.59 4.56
N THR A 40 -8.03 -11.02 4.38
CA THR A 40 -6.85 -10.36 4.96
C THR A 40 -5.98 -9.82 3.84
N TYR A 41 -5.49 -8.60 4.01
CA TYR A 41 -4.46 -8.03 3.15
C TYR A 41 -3.46 -7.23 3.98
N TYR A 42 -2.29 -7.02 3.40
CA TYR A 42 -1.18 -6.32 4.00
C TYR A 42 -0.87 -5.05 3.22
N ARG A 43 -0.74 -3.93 3.93
CA ARG A 43 -0.13 -2.71 3.40
C ARG A 43 1.31 -2.63 3.89
N ILE A 44 2.24 -2.53 2.97
CA ILE A 44 3.67 -2.53 3.25
C ILE A 44 4.26 -1.20 2.77
N LEU A 45 4.96 -0.52 3.67
CA LEU A 45 5.73 0.68 3.40
C LEU A 45 7.22 0.40 3.54
N ARG A 46 7.99 0.82 2.54
CA ARG A 46 9.46 0.78 2.61
C ARG A 46 10.04 2.16 2.37
N PHE A 47 10.77 2.65 3.36
CA PHE A 47 11.49 3.93 3.30
C PHE A 47 12.94 3.69 2.93
N PHE A 48 13.52 4.64 2.20
CA PHE A 48 14.91 4.63 1.78
C PHE A 48 15.59 5.92 2.24
N ALA A 49 16.88 5.84 2.55
CA ALA A 49 17.64 6.99 3.04
C ALA A 49 17.73 8.16 2.02
N ASP A 50 17.46 7.90 0.74
CA ASP A 50 17.41 8.90 -0.33
C ASP A 50 16.11 9.75 -0.34
N GLY A 51 15.21 9.51 0.62
CA GLY A 51 13.91 10.18 0.68
C GLY A 51 12.84 9.53 -0.21
N SER A 52 13.13 8.39 -0.84
CA SER A 52 12.14 7.64 -1.61
C SER A 52 11.32 6.70 -0.72
N VAL A 53 10.09 6.42 -1.15
CA VAL A 53 9.19 5.49 -0.46
C VAL A 53 8.45 4.61 -1.46
N LEU A 54 8.23 3.36 -1.07
CA LEU A 54 7.38 2.41 -1.76
C LEU A 54 6.19 2.06 -0.88
N MET A 55 5.02 1.93 -1.50
CA MET A 55 3.82 1.39 -0.85
C MET A 55 3.24 0.27 -1.70
N LEU A 56 2.99 -0.89 -1.08
CA LEU A 56 2.34 -2.03 -1.72
C LEU A 56 1.15 -2.46 -0.88
N THR A 57 0.03 -2.76 -1.54
CA THR A 57 -1.12 -3.42 -0.91
C THR A 57 -1.30 -4.77 -1.59
N SER A 58 -1.23 -5.86 -0.83
CA SER A 58 -1.28 -7.22 -1.37
C SER A 58 -1.97 -8.16 -0.39
N PRO A 59 -2.72 -9.17 -0.87
CA PRO A 59 -3.24 -10.24 -0.02
C PRO A 59 -2.14 -11.23 0.43
N GLU A 60 -1.01 -11.26 -0.27
CA GLU A 60 0.09 -12.18 0.00
C GLU A 60 0.82 -11.84 1.30
N HIS A 61 1.35 -12.87 1.96
CA HIS A 61 2.08 -12.71 3.21
C HIS A 61 3.33 -11.82 3.03
N PRO A 62 3.66 -10.90 3.96
CA PRO A 62 4.79 -9.96 3.79
C PRO A 62 6.14 -10.61 3.47
N SER A 63 6.39 -11.82 3.99
CA SER A 63 7.64 -12.56 3.76
C SER A 63 7.89 -12.92 2.29
N THR A 64 6.84 -13.11 1.49
CA THR A 64 6.97 -13.40 0.05
C THR A 64 7.19 -12.13 -0.77
N LEU A 65 6.74 -10.98 -0.26
CA LEU A 65 6.76 -9.70 -0.95
C LEU A 65 8.04 -8.90 -0.72
N VAL A 66 8.69 -9.07 0.44
CA VAL A 66 9.87 -8.28 0.82
C VAL A 66 10.97 -8.35 -0.25
N ALA A 67 11.21 -9.50 -0.88
CA ALA A 67 12.26 -9.62 -1.89
C ALA A 67 12.07 -8.64 -3.07
N ASN A 68 10.83 -8.45 -3.51
CA ASN A 68 10.51 -7.53 -4.60
C ASN A 68 10.66 -6.07 -4.18
N LEU A 69 10.62 -5.76 -2.89
CA LEU A 69 10.75 -4.40 -2.39
C LEU A 69 12.20 -3.94 -2.31
N LYS A 70 13.21 -4.78 -2.62
CA LYS A 70 14.67 -4.52 -2.46
C LYS A 70 15.17 -3.23 -3.09
N ASN A 71 14.63 -2.83 -4.24
CA ASN A 71 14.93 -1.56 -4.86
C ASN A 71 13.77 -1.13 -5.75
N ARG A 72 13.81 0.11 -6.23
CA ARG A 72 12.77 0.65 -7.12
C ARG A 72 12.58 -0.17 -8.40
N ARG A 73 13.62 -0.83 -8.93
CA ARG A 73 13.54 -1.57 -10.19
C ARG A 73 12.80 -2.89 -10.01
N ASP A 74 13.20 -3.68 -9.01
CA ASP A 74 12.60 -4.97 -8.66
C ASP A 74 11.12 -4.80 -8.31
N ALA A 75 10.83 -3.71 -7.60
CA ALA A 75 9.48 -3.41 -7.13
C ALA A 75 8.51 -3.10 -8.27
N LYS A 76 8.97 -2.71 -9.47
CA LYS A 76 8.10 -2.51 -10.64
C LYS A 76 7.41 -3.79 -11.12
N SER A 77 7.92 -4.96 -10.75
CA SER A 77 7.26 -6.24 -11.06
C SER A 77 5.98 -6.43 -10.24
N CYS A 78 5.88 -5.78 -9.06
CA CYS A 78 4.70 -5.85 -8.21
C CYS A 78 3.57 -5.03 -8.81
N GLU A 79 2.46 -5.69 -9.09
CA GLU A 79 1.25 -5.02 -9.50
C GLU A 79 0.70 -4.15 -8.36
N GLY A 80 0.16 -2.98 -8.70
CA GLY A 80 -0.43 -2.07 -7.71
C GLY A 80 0.58 -1.32 -6.82
N ILE A 81 1.89 -1.49 -7.03
CA ILE A 81 2.87 -0.74 -6.24
C ILE A 81 2.82 0.76 -6.54
N LEU A 82 2.93 1.56 -5.47
CA LEU A 82 3.02 3.01 -5.54
C LEU A 82 4.45 3.46 -5.24
N PHE A 83 4.93 4.43 -6.01
CA PHE A 83 6.26 5.00 -5.88
C PHE A 83 6.18 6.45 -5.45
N GLY A 84 7.01 6.87 -4.50
CA GLY A 84 6.90 8.22 -3.97
C GLY A 84 8.16 8.78 -3.36
N ARG A 85 7.98 9.95 -2.75
CA ARG A 85 8.95 10.59 -1.86
C ARG A 85 8.28 10.92 -0.53
N TYR A 86 9.08 10.95 0.52
CA TYR A 86 8.64 11.32 1.85
C TYR A 86 9.48 12.46 2.40
N TRP A 87 8.91 13.14 3.39
CA TRP A 87 9.52 14.22 4.14
C TRP A 87 9.29 13.96 5.63
N ASN A 88 10.35 14.09 6.42
CA ASN A 88 10.27 13.94 7.87
C ASN A 88 10.10 15.34 8.49
N ASN A 89 8.98 15.55 9.19
CA ASN A 89 8.66 16.80 9.87
C ASN A 89 8.99 16.74 11.38
N GLY A 90 9.74 15.72 11.81
CA GLY A 90 10.13 15.49 13.20
C GLY A 90 9.14 14.59 13.95
N SER A 91 7.88 15.00 14.07
CA SER A 91 6.82 14.23 14.75
C SER A 91 5.93 13.42 13.79
N SER A 92 5.88 13.83 12.52
CA SER A 92 5.13 13.17 11.46
C SER A 92 5.98 12.99 10.19
N ILE A 93 5.56 12.03 9.37
CA ILE A 93 6.10 11.75 8.05
C ILE A 93 4.99 12.04 7.05
N SER A 94 5.24 12.99 6.17
CA SER A 94 4.39 13.23 5.01
C SER A 94 4.98 12.51 3.81
N MET A 95 4.14 11.95 2.95
CA MET A 95 4.61 11.31 1.72
C MET A 95 3.64 11.52 0.56
N LYS A 96 4.20 11.62 -0.64
CA LYS A 96 3.46 11.64 -1.89
C LYS A 96 3.82 10.42 -2.71
N LEU A 97 2.84 9.58 -2.97
CA LEU A 97 2.95 8.34 -3.72
C LEU A 97 2.20 8.48 -5.04
N SER A 98 2.73 7.95 -6.12
CA SER A 98 2.04 7.91 -7.40
C SER A 98 2.25 6.60 -8.15
N GLN A 99 1.29 6.30 -9.01
CA GLN A 99 1.33 5.17 -9.91
C GLN A 99 0.77 5.59 -11.26
N LYS A 100 1.60 5.46 -12.29
CA LYS A 100 1.16 5.61 -13.68
C LYS A 100 0.59 4.28 -14.14
N ILE A 101 -0.65 4.31 -14.62
CA ILE A 101 -1.32 3.13 -15.15
C ILE A 101 -0.94 3.03 -16.62
N SER A 102 0.13 2.28 -16.90
CA SER A 102 0.47 1.96 -18.29
C SER A 102 -0.50 0.91 -18.80
N ARG A 103 -1.13 1.15 -19.96
CA ARG A 103 -1.79 0.08 -20.71
C ARG A 103 -0.74 -0.98 -21.03
N LYS A 104 -0.73 -2.10 -20.31
CA LYS A 104 -0.11 -3.31 -20.86
C LYS A 104 -0.90 -3.59 -22.13
N LYS A 105 -0.30 -3.38 -23.31
CA LYS A 105 -0.87 -3.92 -24.54
C LYS A 105 -1.09 -5.39 -24.25
N ALA A 106 -2.35 -5.82 -24.16
CA ALA A 106 -2.67 -7.23 -24.11
C ALA A 106 -1.83 -7.88 -25.22
N ARG A 107 -0.97 -8.84 -24.88
CA ARG A 107 -0.30 -9.65 -25.89
C ARG A 107 -1.44 -10.25 -26.69
N GLN A 108 -1.67 -9.72 -27.89
CA GLN A 108 -2.66 -10.23 -28.82
C GLN A 108 -2.26 -11.67 -29.11
N HIS A 109 -2.79 -12.61 -28.35
CA HIS A 109 -3.08 -13.91 -28.92
C HIS A 109 -4.16 -13.64 -29.96
N GLN A 110 -3.72 -13.66 -31.21
CA GLN A 110 -4.58 -13.70 -32.37
C GLN A 110 -5.66 -14.77 -32.13
N VAL A 111 -6.94 -14.42 -32.25
CA VAL A 111 -7.85 -14.86 -33.32
C VAL A 111 -9.16 -14.09 -33.10
N LEU A 112 -9.54 -13.28 -34.08
CA LEU A 112 -10.89 -13.12 -34.64
C LEU A 112 -11.01 -11.73 -35.29
N ASN A 113 -11.31 -11.77 -36.59
CA ASN A 113 -11.58 -10.64 -37.46
C ASN A 113 -12.77 -9.82 -36.93
N SER A 114 -12.51 -8.76 -36.17
CA SER A 114 -13.46 -7.66 -35.98
C SER A 114 -12.72 -6.34 -36.14
N LYS A 115 -12.68 -5.84 -37.38
CA LYS A 115 -12.16 -4.50 -37.72
C LYS A 115 -13.07 -3.35 -37.27
N ARG A 116 -14.01 -3.57 -36.33
CA ARG A 116 -15.02 -2.56 -35.93
C ARG A 116 -15.13 -2.28 -34.42
N LEU A 117 -14.23 -2.77 -33.58
CA LEU A 117 -14.18 -2.41 -32.14
C LEU A 117 -12.80 -1.84 -31.73
N ARG A 118 -12.21 -0.99 -32.58
CA ARG A 118 -11.03 -0.21 -32.17
C ARG A 118 -11.45 0.88 -31.18
N GLY A 119 -11.28 0.60 -29.90
CA GLY A 119 -10.88 1.60 -28.91
C GLY A 119 -11.92 2.64 -28.52
N VAL A 120 -13.11 2.21 -28.10
CA VAL A 120 -13.90 3.03 -27.18
C VAL A 120 -13.16 3.01 -25.84
N VAL A 121 -12.25 3.96 -25.66
CA VAL A 121 -11.64 4.22 -24.37
C VAL A 121 -12.76 4.70 -23.47
N ALA A 122 -13.04 3.97 -22.39
CA ALA A 122 -14.04 4.46 -21.45
C ALA A 122 -13.54 5.80 -20.89
N PRO A 123 -14.33 6.88 -20.94
CA PRO A 123 -13.87 8.22 -20.52
C PRO A 123 -13.42 8.27 -19.05
N HIS A 124 -13.86 7.29 -18.25
CA HIS A 124 -13.53 7.12 -16.84
C HIS A 124 -12.27 6.27 -16.59
N GLU A 125 -11.48 5.94 -17.63
CA GLU A 125 -10.21 5.26 -17.44
C GLU A 125 -9.19 6.15 -16.71
N LEU A 126 -8.50 5.58 -15.73
CA LEU A 126 -7.50 6.27 -14.91
C LEU A 126 -6.12 6.23 -15.60
N ILE A 127 -5.45 7.38 -15.72
CA ILE A 127 -4.07 7.50 -16.21
C ILE A 127 -3.09 7.45 -15.04
N GLU A 128 -3.36 8.22 -13.99
CA GLU A 128 -2.46 8.38 -12.87
C GLU A 128 -3.22 8.39 -11.55
N LYS A 129 -2.69 7.64 -10.59
CA LYS A 129 -3.13 7.70 -9.20
C LYS A 129 -2.07 8.44 -8.40
N ASN A 130 -2.50 9.41 -7.61
CA ASN A 130 -1.67 10.22 -6.74
C ASN A 130 -2.26 10.14 -5.34
N PHE A 131 -1.42 9.89 -4.35
CA PHE A 131 -1.82 9.73 -2.96
C PHE A 131 -0.93 10.59 -2.08
N PHE A 132 -1.55 11.28 -1.13
CA PHE A 132 -0.85 12.04 -0.11
C PHE A 132 -1.20 11.45 1.25
N LEU A 133 -0.18 10.98 1.97
CA LEU A 133 -0.34 10.36 3.27
C LEU A 133 0.44 11.16 4.30
N GLU A 134 -0.12 11.26 5.50
CA GLU A 134 0.60 11.71 6.68
C GLU A 134 0.47 10.67 7.78
N LEU A 135 1.61 10.25 8.32
CA LEU A 135 1.73 9.29 9.39
C LEU A 135 2.44 9.93 10.58
N LYS A 136 2.00 9.62 11.80
CA LYS A 136 2.62 10.08 13.04
C LYS A 136 3.31 8.91 13.74
N PHE A 137 4.43 9.17 14.40
CA PHE A 137 5.00 8.16 15.28
C PHE A 137 4.10 7.94 16.49
N SER A 138 4.02 6.70 16.98
CA SER A 138 3.21 6.42 18.17
C SER A 138 3.84 7.06 19.41
N GLU A 139 3.05 7.83 20.15
CA GLU A 139 3.44 8.37 21.46
C GLU A 139 3.01 7.39 22.57
N ARG A 140 3.93 6.56 23.09
CA ARG A 140 3.64 5.70 24.25
C ARG A 140 4.44 6.13 25.49
N ARG A 141 3.83 6.89 26.40
CA ARG A 141 4.44 7.19 27.71
C ARG A 141 4.81 5.88 28.42
N GLY A 142 6.11 5.64 28.66
CA GLY A 142 6.61 4.58 29.55
C GLY A 142 7.45 3.45 28.94
N GLN A 143 7.64 3.34 27.61
CA GLN A 143 8.52 2.32 27.01
C GLN A 143 9.44 2.89 25.90
N ALA A 144 10.63 3.34 26.32
CA ALA A 144 11.69 3.96 25.50
C ALA A 144 12.05 3.24 24.19
N ASN A 145 11.94 1.92 24.12
CA ASN A 145 12.40 1.15 22.97
C ASN A 145 11.32 0.84 21.92
N LYS A 146 10.06 1.27 22.11
CA LYS A 146 8.95 1.01 21.14
C LYS A 146 8.47 2.25 20.39
N PHE A 147 9.05 3.41 20.64
CA PHE A 147 8.60 4.70 20.09
C PHE A 147 8.74 4.83 18.56
N HIS A 148 9.69 4.13 17.93
CA HIS A 148 10.10 4.40 16.55
C HIS A 148 9.61 3.35 15.53
N GLY A 149 9.08 2.24 16.06
CA GLY A 149 8.63 1.11 15.26
C GLY A 149 7.16 1.16 14.85
N VAL A 150 6.38 2.17 15.26
CA VAL A 150 4.94 2.21 14.95
C VAL A 150 4.56 3.55 14.33
N LEU A 151 3.90 3.49 13.19
CA LEU A 151 3.36 4.63 12.46
C LEU A 151 1.83 4.58 12.47
N LEU A 152 1.22 5.67 12.92
CA LEU A 152 -0.22 5.86 13.02
C LEU A 152 -0.72 6.72 11.86
N TRP A 153 -1.89 6.40 11.31
CA TRP A 153 -2.51 7.21 10.29
C TRP A 153 -2.93 8.57 10.86
N SER A 154 -2.59 9.65 10.16
CA SER A 154 -3.04 11.01 10.48
C SER A 154 -3.83 11.62 9.34
N LYS A 155 -3.45 11.35 8.08
CA LYS A 155 -4.11 11.90 6.90
C LYS A 155 -3.95 10.96 5.71
N TYR A 156 -5.00 10.86 4.89
CA TYR A 156 -4.94 10.15 3.62
C TYR A 156 -5.82 10.83 2.58
N GLU A 157 -5.20 11.44 1.58
CA GLU A 157 -5.86 12.05 0.44
C GLU A 157 -5.48 11.31 -0.84
N TYR A 158 -6.40 11.27 -1.79
CA TYR A 158 -6.16 10.70 -3.10
C TYR A 158 -6.57 11.68 -4.19
N SER A 159 -5.91 11.52 -5.34
CA SER A 159 -6.28 12.18 -6.56
C SER A 159 -6.01 11.29 -7.78
N HIS A 160 -6.86 11.44 -8.77
CA HIS A 160 -6.92 10.58 -9.94
C HIS A 160 -7.03 11.45 -11.18
N VAL A 161 -6.10 11.24 -12.11
CA VAL A 161 -6.12 11.90 -13.42
C VAL A 161 -6.78 10.93 -14.40
N LEU A 162 -7.90 11.35 -14.99
CA LEU A 162 -8.64 10.59 -16.00
C LEU A 162 -8.12 10.87 -17.41
N VAL A 163 -8.52 10.04 -18.37
CA VAL A 163 -8.10 10.19 -19.78
C VAL A 163 -8.57 11.48 -20.42
N ASP A 164 -9.74 11.98 -20.01
CA ASP A 164 -10.30 13.26 -20.45
C ASP A 164 -9.57 14.48 -19.83
N GLY A 165 -8.58 14.25 -18.97
CA GLY A 165 -7.83 15.29 -18.27
C GLY A 165 -8.51 15.79 -17.00
N SER A 166 -9.70 15.30 -16.67
CA SER A 166 -10.39 15.67 -15.44
C SER A 166 -9.71 15.06 -14.21
N LEU A 167 -9.77 15.80 -13.10
CA LEU A 167 -9.10 15.47 -11.85
C LEU A 167 -10.14 15.16 -10.79
N SER A 168 -10.24 13.89 -10.40
CA SER A 168 -11.02 13.48 -9.23
C SER A 168 -10.12 13.55 -8.00
N LYS A 169 -10.60 14.15 -6.91
CA LYS A 169 -9.91 14.20 -5.61
C LYS A 169 -10.86 13.78 -4.50
N GLY A 170 -10.31 13.24 -3.44
CA GLY A 170 -11.02 13.01 -2.20
C GLY A 170 -10.07 12.77 -1.05
N ASP A 171 -10.63 12.73 0.14
CA ASP A 171 -9.96 12.45 1.40
C ASP A 171 -10.64 11.28 2.12
N PHE A 172 -9.88 10.61 2.96
CA PHE A 172 -10.37 9.53 3.79
C PHE A 172 -10.24 9.94 5.26
N HIS A 173 -11.32 9.71 6.01
CA HIS A 173 -11.29 9.83 7.45
C HIS A 173 -10.57 8.61 8.06
N VAL A 174 -9.26 8.75 8.27
CA VAL A 174 -8.39 7.64 8.73
C VAL A 174 -8.16 7.63 10.24
N VAL A 175 -8.43 8.75 10.93
CA VAL A 175 -8.15 8.88 12.36
C VAL A 175 -9.20 8.11 13.14
N GLY A 176 -8.76 7.16 13.98
CA GLY A 176 -9.64 6.35 14.82
C GLY A 176 -10.25 5.11 14.14
N ASP A 177 -10.18 5.00 12.81
CA ASP A 177 -10.61 3.79 12.08
C ASP A 177 -9.50 2.74 12.07
N SER A 178 -9.42 1.97 13.16
CA SER A 178 -8.44 0.89 13.29
C SER A 178 -8.77 -0.33 12.41
N GLN A 179 -9.99 -0.43 11.88
CA GLN A 179 -10.39 -1.54 11.03
C GLN A 179 -9.85 -1.35 9.61
N SER A 180 -10.12 -0.20 9.00
CA SER A 180 -9.67 0.08 7.62
C SER A 180 -8.24 0.64 7.58
N TYR A 181 -7.80 1.32 8.64
CA TYR A 181 -6.51 2.02 8.73
C TYR A 181 -5.77 1.69 10.05
N PRO A 182 -5.39 0.42 10.26
CA PRO A 182 -4.59 0.03 11.42
C PRO A 182 -3.18 0.63 11.36
N PRO A 183 -2.50 0.73 12.53
CA PRO A 183 -1.11 1.15 12.60
C PRO A 183 -0.19 0.31 11.72
N PHE A 184 0.88 0.91 11.21
CA PHE A 184 1.98 0.16 10.65
C PHE A 184 3.00 -0.17 11.72
N HIS A 185 3.39 -1.43 11.79
CA HIS A 185 4.45 -1.91 12.66
C HIS A 185 5.72 -2.21 11.86
N PHE A 186 6.86 -1.77 12.37
CA PHE A 186 8.16 -2.01 11.77
C PHE A 186 8.57 -3.46 11.98
N SER A 187 8.82 -4.16 10.89
CA SER A 187 9.45 -5.48 10.86
C SER A 187 10.84 -5.37 10.24
N ARG A 188 11.85 -5.87 10.96
CA ARG A 188 13.24 -5.92 10.52
C ARG A 188 13.36 -6.95 9.40
N VAL A 189 14.06 -6.60 8.33
CA VAL A 189 14.37 -7.55 7.24
C VAL A 189 15.88 -7.74 7.19
N LYS A 190 16.36 -8.94 7.53
CA LYS A 190 17.80 -9.26 7.53
C LYS A 190 18.41 -9.18 6.14
N SER A 191 17.71 -9.73 5.15
CA SER A 191 18.11 -9.66 3.74
C SER A 191 16.88 -9.59 2.84
N PHE A 192 16.92 -8.65 1.91
CA PHE A 192 15.94 -8.53 0.83
C PHE A 192 16.30 -9.43 -0.37
N ALA A 193 17.47 -10.07 -0.38
CA ALA A 193 17.90 -10.96 -1.46
C ALA A 193 17.61 -12.44 -1.16
N ALA A 194 17.65 -12.81 0.13
CA ALA A 194 17.26 -14.12 0.64
C ALA A 194 16.42 -13.85 1.90
N PRO A 195 15.08 -13.92 1.81
CA PRO A 195 14.21 -13.60 2.93
C PRO A 195 14.22 -14.72 3.99
N GLU A 196 15.39 -15.07 4.50
CA GLU A 196 15.55 -15.95 5.65
C GLU A 196 15.56 -15.09 6.93
N GLY A 197 14.57 -15.29 7.81
CA GLY A 197 14.48 -14.59 9.09
C GLY A 197 13.75 -13.25 9.06
N PHE A 198 12.49 -13.27 8.60
CA PHE A 198 11.51 -12.22 8.89
C PHE A 198 11.01 -12.39 10.34
N ASP A 199 10.96 -11.30 11.12
CA ASP A 199 10.38 -11.35 12.47
C ASP A 199 8.85 -11.52 12.33
N GLU A 200 8.35 -12.74 12.53
CA GLU A 200 6.91 -13.09 12.49
C GLU A 200 6.08 -12.43 13.61
N VAL A 201 6.74 -11.79 14.58
CA VAL A 201 6.18 -11.29 15.84
C VAL A 201 5.09 -10.22 15.66
N LEU A 202 4.84 -9.76 14.43
CA LEU A 202 3.88 -8.67 14.13
C LEU A 202 2.79 -9.06 13.11
N CYS A 203 2.65 -10.34 12.76
CA CYS A 203 1.62 -10.84 11.84
C CYS A 203 0.38 -11.40 12.56
#